data_AF-A0A1H7T8A9-F1
#
_entry.id   AF-A0A1H7T8A9-F1
#
_cell.length_a   1.000
_cell.length_b   1.000
_cell.length_c   1.000
_cell.angle_alpha   90.00
_cell.angle_beta   90.00
_cell.angle_gamma   90.00
#
_symmetry.space_group_name_H-M   'P 1'
#
loop_
_entity.id
_entity.type
_entity.pdbx_description
1 polymer ?
#
loop_
_entity_poly.entity_id
_entity_poly.type
_entity_poly.pdbx_seq_one_letter_code
_entity_poly.pdbx_strand_id
1 'polypeptide(L)' 'MAPPDPQVRASDDDREETVRQLQRGLTQGRLTVDEFDERVRATYAARTLGDLAELTRDLPKSLW' A
#
# COMPACT_ATOMS: atom_id res chain seq x y z
N MET A 1 0.78 -9.31 17.78
CA MET A 1 1.54 -8.10 17.41
C MET A 1 0.53 -6.98 17.32
N ALA A 2 0.60 -5.97 18.19
CA ALA A 2 -0.26 -4.79 18.01
C ALA A 2 0.05 -4.20 16.62
N PRO A 3 -0.95 -3.70 15.88
CA PRO A 3 -0.66 -3.02 14.63
C PRO A 3 0.34 -1.89 14.93
N PRO A 4 1.35 -1.69 14.07
CA PRO A 4 2.30 -0.60 14.26
C PRO A 4 1.52 0.71 14.42
N ASP A 5 2.01 1.57 15.31
CA ASP A 5 1.34 2.84 15.60
C ASP A 5 1.12 3.59 14.27
N PRO A 6 -0.12 3.97 13.92
CA PRO A 6 -0.42 4.54 12.61
C PRO A 6 0.32 5.88 12.38
N GLN A 7 0.86 6.49 13.44
CA GLN A 7 1.66 7.71 13.39
C GLN A 7 3.15 7.46 13.12
N VAL A 8 3.60 6.20 13.07
CA VAL A 8 4.99 5.85 12.72
C VAL A 8 5.25 6.30 11.28
N ARG A 9 6.40 6.95 11.08
CA ARG A 9 6.83 7.41 9.77
C ARG A 9 7.12 6.22 8.86
N ALA A 10 6.58 6.25 7.65
CA ALA A 10 6.88 5.26 6.63
C ALA A 10 8.32 5.41 6.13
N SER A 11 9.05 4.31 6.15
CA SER A 11 10.37 4.18 5.51
C SER A 11 10.19 3.94 4.01
N ASP A 12 11.29 4.02 3.26
CA ASP A 12 11.25 3.70 1.83
C ASP A 12 10.92 2.22 1.60
N ASP A 13 11.40 1.32 2.47
CA ASP A 13 11.05 -0.12 2.39
C ASP A 13 9.54 -0.36 2.56
N ASP A 14 8.89 0.35 3.50
CA ASP A 14 7.44 0.28 3.69
C ASP A 14 6.67 0.76 2.43
N ARG A 15 7.17 1.82 1.78
CA ARG A 15 6.60 2.31 0.51
C ARG A 15 6.78 1.27 -0.60
N GLU A 16 7.97 0.71 -0.74
CA GLU A 16 8.24 -0.31 -1.75
C GLU A 16 7.40 -1.57 -1.54
N GLU A 17 7.25 -2.02 -0.29
CA GLU A 17 6.37 -3.14 0.03
C GLU A 17 4.92 -2.84 -0.39
N THR A 18 4.43 -1.62 -0.08
CA THR A 18 3.11 -1.17 -0.48
C THR A 18 2.93 -1.19 -2.00
N VAL A 19 3.92 -0.71 -2.76
CA VAL A 19 3.91 -0.79 -4.25
C VAL A 19 3.84 -2.23 -4.74
N ARG A 20 4.58 -3.16 -4.11
CA ARG A 20 4.50 -4.59 -4.48
C ARG A 20 3.12 -5.17 -4.21
N GLN A 21 2.45 -4.77 -3.11
CA GLN A 21 1.07 -5.18 -2.83
C GLN A 21 0.10 -4.65 -3.88
N LEU A 22 0.21 -3.37 -4.24
CA LEU A 22 -0.59 -2.76 -5.31
C LEU A 22 -0.37 -3.47 -6.65
N GLN A 23 0.87 -3.83 -6.98
CA GLN A 23 1.19 -4.52 -8.23
C GLN A 23 0.55 -5.91 -8.29
N ARG A 24 0.51 -6.64 -7.17
CA ARG A 24 -0.23 -7.91 -7.08
C ARG A 24 -1.73 -7.70 -7.27
N GLY A 25 -2.30 -6.64 -6.70
CA GLY A 25 -3.71 -6.26 -6.91
C GLY A 25 -4.03 -6.01 -8.39
N LEU A 26 -3.14 -5.34 -9.11
CA LEU A 26 -3.24 -5.13 -10.55
C LEU A 26 -3.17 -6.45 -11.33
N THR A 27 -2.17 -7.31 -11.05
CA THR A 27 -2.03 -8.62 -11.73
C THR A 27 -3.25 -9.53 -11.51
N GLN A 28 -3.91 -9.40 -10.36
CA GLN A 28 -5.14 -10.15 -10.05
C GLN A 28 -6.42 -9.52 -10.61
N GLY A 29 -6.33 -8.38 -11.29
CA GLY A 29 -7.49 -7.66 -11.82
C GLY A 29 -8.36 -7.00 -10.76
N ARG A 30 -7.83 -6.81 -9.54
CA ARG A 30 -8.51 -6.07 -8.46
C ARG A 30 -8.31 -4.56 -8.55
N LEU A 31 -7.22 -4.15 -9.18
CA LEU A 31 -6.96 -2.76 -9.54
C LEU A 31 -6.92 -2.63 -11.04
N THR A 32 -7.49 -1.55 -11.54
CA THR A 32 -7.20 -1.09 -12.91
C THR A 32 -5.80 -0.46 -12.97
N VAL A 33 -5.28 -0.28 -14.19
CA VAL A 33 -3.98 0.41 -14.39
C VAL A 33 -4.03 1.85 -13.86
N ASP A 34 -5.16 2.53 -14.03
CA ASP A 34 -5.37 3.90 -13.57
C ASP A 34 -5.38 3.98 -12.02
N GLU A 35 -6.12 3.09 -11.36
CA GLU A 35 -6.11 3.00 -9.89
C GLU A 35 -4.73 2.62 -9.35
N PHE A 36 -4.00 1.73 -10.04
CA PHE A 36 -2.63 1.40 -9.65
C PHE A 36 -1.73 2.64 -9.71
N ASP A 37 -1.77 3.41 -10.80
CA ASP A 37 -0.95 4.62 -10.95
C ASP A 37 -1.31 5.71 -9.92
N GLU A 38 -2.60 5.92 -9.64
CA GLU A 38 -3.05 6.83 -8.57
C GLU A 38 -2.52 6.40 -7.20
N ARG A 39 -2.70 5.12 -6.83
CA ARG A 39 -2.31 4.61 -5.52
C ARG A 39 -0.79 4.52 -5.35
N VAL A 40 -0.03 4.27 -6.42
CA VAL A 40 1.44 4.30 -6.39
C VAL A 40 1.93 5.73 -6.12
N ARG A 41 1.34 6.74 -6.77
CA ARG A 41 1.67 8.14 -6.49
C ARG A 41 1.34 8.51 -5.04
N ALA A 42 0.19 8.08 -4.53
CA ALA A 42 -0.18 8.29 -3.13
C ALA A 42 0.77 7.57 -2.15
N THR A 43 1.24 6.37 -2.49
CA THR A 43 2.22 5.59 -1.71
C THR A 43 3.52 6.37 -1.53
N TYR A 44 4.03 7.00 -2.59
CA TYR A 44 5.24 7.80 -2.49
C TYR A 44 5.04 9.14 -1.75
N ALA A 45 3.82 9.67 -1.74
CA ALA A 45 3.48 10.86 -0.97
C ALA A 45 3.20 10.57 0.52
N ALA A 46 2.93 9.31 0.87
CA ALA A 46 2.58 8.88 2.22
C ALA A 46 3.71 9.13 3.22
N ARG A 47 3.32 9.66 4.38
CA ARG A 47 4.26 10.01 5.46
C ARG A 47 4.29 8.96 6.55
N THR A 48 3.19 8.25 6.76
CA THR A 48 3.02 7.32 7.87
C THR A 48 2.62 5.92 7.43
N LEU A 49 2.84 4.93 8.30
CA LEU A 49 2.37 3.56 8.08
C LEU A 49 0.83 3.49 8.03
N GLY A 50 0.14 4.39 8.74
CA GLY A 50 -1.32 4.53 8.65
C GLY A 50 -1.79 4.94 7.24
N ASP A 51 -1.12 5.94 6.64
CA ASP A 51 -1.42 6.37 5.27
C ASP A 51 -1.24 5.21 4.27
N LEU A 52 -0.16 4.44 4.40
CA LEU A 52 0.11 3.28 3.55
C LEU A 52 -0.94 2.17 3.72
N ALA A 53 -1.36 1.91 4.95
CA ALA A 53 -2.38 0.91 5.25
C ALA A 53 -3.76 1.27 4.65
N GLU A 54 -4.08 2.55 4.53
CA GLU A 54 -5.32 2.99 3.87
C GLU A 54 -5.34 2.69 2.37
N LEU A 55 -4.18 2.77 1.70
CA LEU A 55 -4.06 2.53 0.25
C LEU A 55 -4.22 1.07 -0.15
N THR A 56 -4.05 0.14 0.79
CA THR A 56 -4.16 -1.31 0.58
C THR A 56 -5.30 -1.95 1.36
N ARG A 57 -6.13 -1.16 2.06
CA ARG A 57 -7.18 -1.68 2.97
C ARG A 57 -8.23 -2.57 2.30
N ASP A 58 -8.51 -2.34 1.02
CA ASP A 58 -9.46 -3.10 0.20
C ASP A 58 -8.81 -4.31 -0.49
N LEU A 59 -7.48 -4.44 -0.40
CA LEU A 59 -6.76 -5.57 -0.96
C LEU A 59 -6.65 -6.70 0.08
N PRO A 60 -6.82 -7.97 -0.33
CA PRO A 60 -6.73 -9.09 0.58
C PRO A 60 -5.30 -9.24 1.10
N LYS A 61 -5.15 -9.23 2.43
CA LYS A 61 -3.87 -9.49 3.12
C LYS A 61 -3.36 -10.92 2.96
N SER A 62 -4.16 -11.83 2.41
CA SER A 62 -3.87 -13.27 2.36
C SER A 62 -2.95 -13.71 1.22
N LEU A 63 -2.17 -12.79 0.64
CA LEU A 63 -1.18 -13.10 -0.40
C LEU A 63 0.25 -13.07 0.14
N TRP A 64 0.42 -13.08 1.46
CA TRP A 64 1.68 -12.86 2.16
C TRP A 64 1.91 -13.98 3.18
#